data_AF-A0A2A4C4W7-F1
#
_entry.id   AF-A0A2A4C4W7-F1
#
_cell.length_a   1.000
_cell.length_b   1.000
_cell.length_c   1.000
_cell.angle_alpha   90.00
_cell.angle_beta   90.00
_cell.angle_gamma   90.00
#
_symmetry.space_group_name_H-M   'P 1'
#
loop_
_entity.id
_entity.type
_entity.pdbx_description
1 polymer ?
#
loop_
_entity_poly.entity_id
_entity_poly.type
_entity_poly.pdbx_seq_one_letter_code
_entity_poly.pdbx_strand_id
1 'polypeptide(L)' 'MATTVYFEETIRDQGDKASFDVELGRSSFYKEDSIYLTVDGKTVIMDRATAKRFVEAVAKVGRYHGMLD' A
#
# COMPACT_ATOMS: atom_id res chain seq x y z
N MET A 1 -0.85 5.95 -19.27
CA MET A 1 -1.08 5.90 -17.81
C MET A 1 -1.63 4.53 -17.48
N ALA A 2 -0.92 3.72 -16.70
CA ALA A 2 -1.39 2.41 -16.30
C ALA A 2 -1.16 2.23 -14.79
N THR A 3 -2.20 1.76 -14.11
CA THR A 3 -2.08 1.21 -12.77
C THR A 3 -2.08 -0.32 -12.86
N THR A 4 -1.37 -0.95 -11.92
CA THR A 4 -1.47 -2.39 -11.69
C THR A 4 -1.76 -2.57 -10.21
N VAL A 5 -2.96 -3.05 -9.91
CA VAL A 5 -3.44 -3.34 -8.56
C VAL A 5 -2.75 -4.60 -8.06
N TYR A 6 -2.25 -4.57 -6.83
CA TYR A 6 -1.67 -5.74 -6.16
C TYR A 6 -2.43 -6.13 -4.90
N PHE A 7 -3.17 -5.21 -4.31
CA PHE A 7 -4.02 -5.44 -3.15
C PHE A 7 -5.22 -4.50 -3.22
N GLU A 8 -6.42 -5.04 -3.05
CA GLU A 8 -7.69 -4.30 -3.03
C GLU A 8 -8.67 -5.02 -2.10
N GLU A 9 -8.93 -4.45 -0.93
CA GLU A 9 -9.79 -5.07 0.08
C GLU A 9 -10.33 -4.02 1.07
N THR A 10 -11.52 -4.28 1.64
CA THR A 10 -11.96 -3.64 2.88
C THR A 10 -11.25 -4.29 4.06
N ILE A 11 -10.27 -3.60 4.64
CA ILE A 11 -9.60 -4.06 5.86
C ILE A 11 -10.54 -3.83 7.04
N ARG A 12 -10.74 -4.87 7.85
CA ARG A 12 -11.47 -4.81 9.13
C ARG A 12 -10.49 -4.96 10.28
N ASP A 13 -10.67 -4.18 11.33
CA ASP A 13 -9.88 -4.37 12.54
C ASP A 13 -10.23 -5.69 13.24
N GLN A 14 -9.31 -6.21 14.05
CA GLN A 14 -9.48 -7.49 14.73
C GLN A 14 -10.68 -7.52 15.70
N GLY A 15 -11.16 -6.34 16.11
CA GLY A 15 -12.30 -6.18 17.03
C GLY A 15 -13.62 -5.83 16.36
N ASP A 16 -13.69 -5.79 15.02
CA ASP A 16 -14.85 -5.37 14.21
C ASP A 16 -15.41 -3.98 14.58
N LYS A 17 -14.58 -3.06 15.09
CA LYS A 17 -14.94 -1.68 15.44
C LYS A 17 -14.61 -0.67 14.35
N ALA A 18 -13.70 -0.99 13.45
CA ALA A 18 -13.25 -0.09 12.40
C ALA A 18 -12.99 -0.84 11.10
N SER A 19 -13.24 -0.17 9.98
CA SER A 19 -12.88 -0.66 8.66
C SER A 19 -12.54 0.48 7.73
N PHE A 20 -11.70 0.22 6.74
CA PHE A 20 -11.38 1.15 5.67
C PHE A 20 -11.08 0.39 4.38
N ASP A 21 -11.42 1.00 3.25
CA ASP A 21 -11.15 0.44 1.93
C ASP A 21 -9.72 0.80 1.51
N VAL A 22 -8.93 -0.21 1.15
CA VAL A 22 -7.54 -0.05 0.72
C VAL A 22 -7.34 -0.58 -0.68
N GLU A 23 -6.68 0.22 -1.50
CA GLU A 23 -6.11 -0.21 -2.78
C GLU A 23 -4.61 0.14 -2.79
N LEU A 24 -3.76 -0.81 -3.16
CA LEU A 24 -2.32 -0.64 -3.26
C LEU A 24 -1.83 -1.24 -4.57
N GLY A 25 -0.95 -0.51 -5.26
CA GLY A 25 -0.34 -1.03 -6.46
C GLY A 25 0.78 -0.16 -7.02
N ARG A 26 1.11 -0.40 -8.29
CA ARG A 26 2.08 0.37 -9.06
C ARG A 26 1.36 1.33 -9.99
N SER A 27 1.85 2.56 -10.11
CA SER A 27 1.36 3.57 -11.05
C SER A 27 2.49 4.15 -11.90
N SER A 28 2.22 4.35 -13.20
CA SER A 28 3.08 5.07 -14.15
C SER A 28 2.57 6.47 -14.50
N PHE A 29 1.84 7.11 -13.58
CA PHE A 29 1.25 8.44 -13.81
C PHE A 29 2.30 9.56 -13.94
N TYR A 30 3.34 9.52 -13.10
CA TYR A 30 4.42 10.49 -13.11
C TYR A 30 5.62 9.99 -13.92
N LYS A 31 6.64 10.84 -14.05
CA LYS A 31 7.88 10.54 -14.79
C LYS A 31 8.56 9.25 -14.30
N GLU A 32 8.50 8.99 -13.00
CA GLU A 32 9.05 7.79 -12.39
C GLU A 32 7.92 6.90 -11.87
N ASP A 33 7.96 5.63 -12.27
CA ASP A 33 7.04 4.63 -11.76
C ASP A 33 7.21 4.44 -10.26
N SER A 34 6.08 4.39 -9.55
CA SER A 34 6.11 4.25 -8.11
C SER A 34 4.86 3.55 -7.57
N ILE A 35 4.78 3.47 -6.26
CA ILE A 35 3.68 2.87 -5.52
C ILE A 35 2.58 3.91 -5.33
N TYR A 36 1.34 3.54 -5.61
CA TYR A 36 0.18 4.29 -5.16
C TYR A 36 -0.55 3.54 -4.05
N LEU A 37 -1.16 4.31 -3.15
CA LEU A 37 -1.98 3.83 -2.06
C LEU A 37 -3.26 4.66 -2.02
N THR A 38 -4.40 4.01 -2.05
CA THR A 38 -5.71 4.60 -1.80
C THR A 38 -6.23 4.09 -0.46
N VAL A 39 -6.68 5.00 0.40
CA VAL A 39 -7.39 4.68 1.66
C VAL A 39 -8.67 5.51 1.69
N ASP A 40 -9.83 4.86 1.80
CA ASP A 40 -11.16 5.50 1.79
C ASP A 40 -11.30 6.55 0.67
N GLY A 41 -10.93 6.15 -0.55
CA GLY A 41 -10.99 6.99 -1.75
C GLY A 41 -9.94 8.10 -1.83
N LYS A 42 -9.07 8.27 -0.82
CA LYS A 42 -7.95 9.23 -0.87
C LYS A 42 -6.70 8.55 -1.40
N THR A 43 -6.23 8.99 -2.56
CA THR A 43 -5.07 8.40 -3.23
C THR A 43 -3.82 9.26 -3.08
N VAL A 44 -2.69 8.59 -2.84
CA VAL A 44 -1.35 9.16 -2.98
C VAL A 44 -0.54 8.28 -3.93
N ILE A 45 0.28 8.90 -4.78
CA ILE A 45 1.36 8.22 -5.51
C ILE A 45 2.67 8.69 -4.88
N MET A 46 3.37 7.78 -4.21
CA MET A 46 4.54 8.12 -3.41
C MET A 46 5.73 8.47 -4.31
N ASP A 47 6.56 9.43 -3.90
CA ASP A 47 7.89 9.55 -4.48
C ASP A 47 8.74 8.30 -4.18
N ARG A 48 9.77 8.03 -4.98
CA ARG A 48 10.60 6.83 -4.87
C ARG A 48 11.27 6.67 -3.51
N ALA A 49 11.70 7.76 -2.89
CA ALA A 49 12.38 7.69 -1.60
C ALA A 49 11.40 7.29 -0.49
N THR A 50 10.19 7.86 -0.50
CA THR A 50 9.12 7.49 0.43
C THR A 50 8.61 6.08 0.18
N ALA A 51 8.40 5.68 -1.08
CA ALA A 51 7.99 4.32 -1.46
C ALA A 51 8.96 3.25 -0.93
N LYS A 52 10.28 3.50 -1.02
CA LYS A 52 11.30 2.60 -0.47
C LYS A 52 11.15 2.44 1.05
N ARG A 53 11.09 3.55 1.79
CA ARG A 53 10.95 3.50 3.27
C ARG A 53 9.64 2.83 3.70
N PHE A 54 8.54 3.08 2.96
CA PHE A 54 7.24 2.46 3.20
C PHE A 54 7.31 0.94 3.05
N VAL A 55 7.82 0.43 1.93
CA VAL A 55 7.94 -1.03 1.69
C VAL A 55 8.86 -1.68 2.71
N GLU A 56 10.00 -1.05 3.05
CA GLU A 56 10.89 -1.56 4.08
C GLU A 56 10.22 -1.67 5.45
N ALA A 57 9.38 -0.69 5.82
CA ALA A 57 8.64 -0.72 7.08
C ALA A 57 7.58 -1.83 7.11
N VAL A 58 6.77 -1.95 6.06
CA VAL A 58 5.76 -3.01 5.92
C VAL A 58 6.42 -4.39 5.97
N ALA A 59 7.50 -4.59 5.21
CA ALA A 59 8.22 -5.86 5.19
C ALA A 59 8.85 -6.21 6.55
N LYS A 60 9.39 -5.22 7.28
CA LYS A 60 9.93 -5.43 8.63
C LYS A 60 8.85 -5.93 9.61
N VAL A 61 7.67 -5.32 9.59
CA VAL A 61 6.54 -5.76 10.44
C VAL A 61 6.07 -7.16 10.04
N GLY A 62 5.95 -7.43 8.74
CA GLY A 62 5.57 -8.76 8.25
C GLY A 62 6.56 -9.85 8.68
N ARG A 63 7.87 -9.61 8.56
CA ARG A 63 8.90 -10.53 9.03
C ARG A 63 8.91 -10.72 10.54
N TYR A 64 8.70 -9.65 11.31
CA TYR A 64 8.58 -9.74 12.77
C TYR A 64 7.46 -10.70 13.19
N HIS A 65 6.33 -10.70 12.46
CA HIS A 65 5.22 -11.61 12.70
C HIS A 65 5.33 -12.97 11.99
N GLY A 66 6.41 -13.24 11.25
CA GLY A 66 6.57 -14.48 10.46
C GLY A 66 5.60 -14.60 9.28
N MET A 67 5.06 -13.48 8.78
CA MET A 67 4.15 -13.43 7.61
C MET A 67 4.91 -13.35 6.28
N LEU A 68 6.20 -13.02 6.34
CA LEU A 68 7.10 -12.95 5.20
C LEU A 68 8.36 -13.72 5.56
N ASP A 69 8.87 -14.47 4.57
CA ASP A 69 10.17 -15.16 4.66
C ASP A 69 11.37 -14.16 4.70
#